data_AF-A0A8D0KTY0-F1
#
_entry.id   AF-A0A8D0KTY0-F1
#
_cell.length_a   1.000
_cell.length_b   1.000
_cell.length_c   1.000
_cell.angle_alpha   90.00
_cell.angle_beta   90.00
_cell.angle_gamma   90.00
#
_symmetry.space_group_name_H-M   'P 1'
#
loop_
_entity.id
_entity.type
_entity.pdbx_description
1 polymer ?
#
loop_
_entity_poly.entity_id
_entity_poly.type
_entity_poly.pdbx_seq_one_letter_code
_entity_poly.pdbx_strand_id
1 'polypeptide(L)'
;CGFEQASRMGCFFLQPSPGFKNVHEVLVGCSDEFFAGEDEPISFFSSRSYVSFPSWNVDDEGILEYTLQTSAARGLLLYHPGQAGDFIAMEIEDGLIKAYVGKHKSRTQLSSRRSVNDSHWHYVELKFTAGYLQLTLDEEIVKKSLPPHSKLPLLKGSFFVGGVDDTTRSEVIKLELISVSGKYARGGSFKGCLRDLKANSEKKSLKNVLVTKDISAGCETESAFNTNLSLEMAVKNPTVKARRRCFLCPHRRQELKDCSEGKRCSFELQSCQQLRNKTTPRCYSSDHT
;
A
#
# COMPACT_ATOMS: atom_id res chain seq x y z
N CYS A 1 11.54 -15.76 -18.63
CA CYS A 1 10.15 -15.37 -18.30
C CYS A 1 9.82 -15.43 -16.80
N GLY A 2 10.29 -16.41 -16.01
CA GLY A 2 9.88 -16.53 -14.59
C GLY A 2 10.45 -15.50 -13.61
N PHE A 3 11.65 -14.95 -13.85
CA PHE A 3 12.28 -13.99 -12.93
C PHE A 3 11.61 -12.62 -12.95
N GLU A 4 11.22 -12.16 -14.14
CA GLU A 4 10.51 -10.88 -14.32
C GLU A 4 9.07 -10.95 -13.77
N GLN A 5 8.45 -12.14 -13.84
CA GLN A 5 7.12 -12.36 -13.28
C GLN A 5 7.16 -12.44 -11.75
N ALA A 6 8.15 -13.13 -11.18
CA ALA A 6 8.29 -13.27 -9.73
C ALA A 6 8.82 -12.00 -9.02
N SER A 7 9.63 -11.17 -9.70
CA SER A 7 9.91 -9.78 -9.26
C SER A 7 8.67 -8.88 -9.31
N ARG A 8 7.82 -9.03 -10.34
CA ARG A 8 6.51 -8.34 -10.39
C ARG A 8 5.51 -8.87 -9.35
N MET A 9 5.71 -10.07 -8.80
CA MET A 9 4.84 -10.72 -7.80
C MET A 9 5.36 -10.59 -6.36
N GLY A 10 6.44 -9.84 -6.10
CA GLY A 10 6.96 -9.59 -4.75
C GLY A 10 7.25 -10.85 -3.92
N CYS A 11 7.65 -11.93 -4.58
CA CYS A 11 7.87 -13.25 -3.96
C CYS A 11 9.33 -13.53 -3.57
N PHE A 12 10.14 -12.47 -3.47
CA PHE A 12 11.53 -12.55 -3.08
C PHE A 12 11.86 -11.43 -2.10
N PHE A 13 12.43 -11.79 -0.96
CA PHE A 13 12.98 -10.83 0.00
C PHE A 13 14.44 -11.17 0.29
N LEU A 14 15.22 -10.11 0.51
CA LEU A 14 16.64 -10.19 0.82
C LEU A 14 16.83 -10.24 2.34
N GLN A 15 17.40 -11.33 2.83
CA GLN A 15 17.78 -11.45 4.25
C GLN A 15 19.30 -11.36 4.37
N PRO A 16 19.87 -10.54 5.28
CA PRO A 16 21.30 -10.52 5.52
C PRO A 16 21.79 -11.91 5.97
N SER A 17 22.78 -12.45 5.28
CA SER A 17 23.39 -13.72 5.68
C SER A 17 24.15 -13.55 6.99
N PRO A 18 23.94 -14.42 7.99
CA PRO A 18 24.70 -14.40 9.23
C PRO A 18 26.21 -14.48 8.94
N GLY A 19 26.98 -13.49 9.37
CA GLY A 19 28.45 -13.47 9.23
C GLY A 19 29.03 -12.72 8.04
N PHE A 20 28.21 -12.21 7.10
CA PHE A 20 28.70 -11.45 5.94
C PHE A 20 27.98 -10.11 5.79
N LYS A 21 28.71 -8.99 5.92
CA LYS A 21 28.15 -7.63 5.92
C LYS A 21 27.52 -7.18 4.58
N ASN A 22 27.70 -7.94 3.50
CA ASN A 22 27.25 -7.57 2.14
C ASN A 22 26.63 -8.74 1.36
N VAL A 23 26.34 -9.87 2.00
CA VAL A 23 25.72 -11.03 1.33
C VAL A 23 24.29 -11.12 1.83
N HIS A 24 23.34 -11.19 0.89
CA HIS A 24 21.93 -11.36 1.19
C HIS A 24 21.46 -12.67 0.57
N GLU A 25 20.82 -13.50 1.38
CA GLU A 25 20.09 -14.68 0.91
C GLU A 25 18.76 -14.24 0.29
N VAL A 26 18.45 -14.81 -0.88
CA VAL A 26 17.16 -14.64 -1.53
C VAL A 26 16.22 -15.70 -0.99
N LEU A 27 15.30 -15.31 -0.10
CA LEU A 27 14.25 -16.20 0.38
C LEU A 27 13.08 -16.18 -0.59
N VAL A 28 12.56 -17.37 -0.90
CA VAL A 28 11.35 -17.56 -1.70
C VAL A 28 10.15 -17.50 -0.75
N GLY A 29 9.40 -16.42 -0.81
CA GLY A 29 8.20 -16.20 -0.02
C GLY A 29 7.49 -14.95 -0.53
N CYS A 30 6.18 -15.04 -0.77
CA CYS A 30 5.38 -13.87 -1.15
C CYS A 30 4.88 -13.16 0.11
N SER A 31 4.86 -11.84 0.09
CA SER A 31 4.25 -11.04 1.18
C SER A 31 2.79 -11.44 1.37
N ASP A 32 2.30 -11.42 2.61
CA ASP A 32 0.90 -11.66 2.93
C ASP A 32 -0.03 -10.67 2.20
N GLU A 33 0.50 -9.51 1.81
CA GLU A 33 -0.15 -8.53 0.93
C GLU A 33 -0.70 -9.14 -0.36
N PHE A 34 -0.01 -10.13 -0.95
CA PHE A 34 -0.42 -10.76 -2.21
C PHE A 34 -1.53 -11.80 -2.02
N PHE A 35 -1.61 -12.39 -0.83
CA PHE A 35 -2.64 -13.38 -0.49
C PHE A 35 -3.86 -12.75 0.16
N ALA A 36 -3.79 -11.46 0.48
CA ALA A 36 -4.88 -10.70 1.07
C ALA A 36 -6.17 -10.85 0.27
N GLY A 37 -7.23 -11.21 0.99
CA GLY A 37 -8.60 -11.20 0.47
C GLY A 37 -9.04 -9.79 0.08
N GLU A 38 -10.13 -9.68 -0.65
CA GLU A 38 -10.66 -8.35 -0.99
C GLU A 38 -11.24 -7.65 0.24
N ASP A 39 -11.72 -8.41 1.23
CA ASP A 39 -12.25 -7.92 2.52
C ASP A 39 -11.17 -7.87 3.62
N GLU A 40 -9.92 -8.20 3.29
CA GLU A 40 -8.84 -8.21 4.27
C GLU A 40 -8.48 -6.77 4.67
N PRO A 41 -8.46 -6.44 5.98
CA PRO A 41 -8.03 -5.14 6.45
C PRO A 41 -6.58 -4.82 6.04
N ILE A 42 -6.27 -3.53 5.95
CA ILE A 42 -4.93 -3.02 5.67
C ILE A 42 -4.40 -2.34 6.93
N SER A 43 -3.29 -2.83 7.47
CA SER A 43 -2.59 -2.23 8.59
C SER A 43 -1.45 -1.32 8.12
N PHE A 44 -1.40 -0.12 8.67
CA PHE A 44 -0.38 0.89 8.45
C PHE A 44 0.45 1.04 9.73
N PHE A 45 1.67 0.51 9.73
CA PHE A 45 2.47 0.41 10.97
C PHE A 45 3.60 1.45 11.08
N SER A 46 3.98 2.10 9.98
CA SER A 46 5.09 3.06 9.89
C SER A 46 4.60 4.49 9.73
N SER A 47 5.40 5.47 10.18
CA SER A 47 5.11 6.89 9.93
C SER A 47 5.33 7.31 8.48
N ARG A 48 5.70 6.36 7.60
CA ARG A 48 5.87 6.54 6.16
C ARG A 48 5.03 5.55 5.34
N SER A 49 4.11 4.83 5.99
CA SER A 49 3.21 3.92 5.32
C SER A 49 2.34 4.64 4.31
N TYR A 50 2.04 4.00 3.19
CA TYR A 50 1.01 4.45 2.26
C TYR A 50 0.59 3.33 1.32
N VAL A 51 -0.59 3.49 0.75
CA VAL A 51 -1.07 2.71 -0.38
C VAL A 51 -1.47 3.68 -1.50
N SER A 52 -1.05 3.37 -2.72
CA SER A 52 -1.37 4.15 -3.92
C SER A 52 -2.32 3.35 -4.80
N PHE A 53 -3.45 3.95 -5.18
CA PHE A 53 -4.43 3.38 -6.09
C PHE A 53 -4.47 4.14 -7.43
N PRO A 54 -4.96 3.53 -8.52
CA PRO A 54 -5.26 4.24 -9.76
C PRO A 54 -6.17 5.45 -9.51
N SER A 55 -6.13 6.43 -10.41
CA SER A 55 -6.94 7.65 -10.29
C SER A 55 -8.40 7.35 -9.95
N TRP A 56 -8.91 8.12 -8.98
CA TRP A 56 -10.30 8.07 -8.62
C TRP A 56 -11.13 8.78 -9.67
N ASN A 57 -12.03 8.07 -10.37
CA ASN A 57 -12.91 8.70 -11.32
C ASN A 57 -14.05 9.42 -10.59
N VAL A 58 -14.12 10.73 -10.75
CA VAL A 58 -15.13 11.59 -10.13
C VAL A 58 -15.87 12.33 -11.23
N ASP A 59 -17.09 11.87 -11.52
CA ASP A 59 -17.94 12.43 -12.57
C ASP A 59 -18.79 13.58 -12.01
N ASP A 60 -19.91 13.27 -11.33
CA ASP A 60 -20.82 14.25 -10.72
C ASP A 60 -20.60 14.46 -9.22
N GLU A 61 -20.12 13.41 -8.55
CA GLU A 61 -19.77 13.41 -7.14
C GLU A 61 -18.65 12.42 -6.85
N GLY A 62 -17.80 12.76 -5.89
CA GLY A 62 -16.81 11.85 -5.33
C GLY A 62 -17.31 11.34 -3.99
N ILE A 63 -17.45 10.02 -3.85
CA ILE A 63 -17.67 9.34 -2.57
C ILE A 63 -16.48 8.42 -2.25
N LEU A 64 -15.85 8.60 -1.10
CA LEU A 64 -14.86 7.67 -0.55
C LEU A 64 -15.32 7.22 0.83
N GLU A 65 -15.48 5.92 1.03
CA GLU A 65 -15.92 5.33 2.30
C GLU A 65 -14.99 4.21 2.75
N TYR A 66 -14.80 4.10 4.07
CA TYR A 66 -14.02 3.05 4.71
C TYR A 66 -14.33 3.01 6.21
N THR A 67 -13.96 1.92 6.87
CA THR A 67 -13.94 1.85 8.34
C THR A 67 -12.49 1.90 8.82
N LEU A 68 -12.20 2.74 9.80
CA LEU A 68 -10.85 2.88 10.38
C LEU A 68 -10.80 2.52 11.85
N GLN A 69 -9.65 2.04 12.32
CA GLN A 69 -9.34 1.88 13.74
C GLN A 69 -7.95 2.44 14.02
N THR A 70 -7.82 3.29 15.04
CA THR A 70 -6.53 3.91 15.40
C THR A 70 -6.50 4.41 16.84
N SER A 71 -5.30 4.49 17.42
CA SER A 71 -5.00 5.24 18.65
C SER A 71 -4.22 6.54 18.36
N ALA A 72 -3.83 6.76 17.10
CA ALA A 72 -3.02 7.91 16.71
C ALA A 72 -3.89 9.18 16.64
N ALA A 73 -3.51 10.19 17.40
CA ALA A 73 -4.18 11.50 17.37
C ALA A 73 -3.82 12.33 16.12
N ARG A 74 -2.92 11.85 15.25
CA ARG A 74 -2.52 12.53 14.01
C ARG A 74 -2.18 11.53 12.91
N GLY A 75 -2.50 11.86 11.66
CA GLY A 75 -2.07 11.08 10.50
C GLY A 75 -2.80 11.47 9.21
N LEU A 76 -2.11 11.41 8.08
CA LEU A 76 -2.69 11.64 6.76
C LEU A 76 -3.50 10.41 6.32
N LEU A 77 -4.82 10.59 6.10
CA LEU A 77 -5.73 9.50 5.73
C LEU A 77 -5.90 9.38 4.21
N LEU A 78 -6.05 10.51 3.52
CA LEU A 78 -6.28 10.56 2.08
C LEU A 78 -5.52 11.73 1.48
N TYR A 79 -4.93 11.52 0.30
CA TYR A 79 -4.52 12.59 -0.58
C TYR A 79 -4.75 12.22 -2.05
N HIS A 80 -5.49 13.04 -2.79
CA HIS A 80 -5.61 12.95 -4.24
C HIS A 80 -5.16 14.29 -4.86
N PRO A 81 -4.03 14.31 -5.59
CA PRO A 81 -3.60 15.50 -6.29
C PRO A 81 -4.50 15.80 -7.50
N GLY A 82 -4.49 17.05 -7.95
CA GLY A 82 -5.22 17.51 -9.11
C GLY A 82 -4.44 18.56 -9.90
N GLN A 83 -5.08 19.13 -10.91
CA GLN A 83 -4.49 20.14 -11.77
C GLN A 83 -4.53 21.52 -11.14
N ALA A 84 -3.49 22.32 -11.38
CA ALA A 84 -3.45 23.74 -11.02
C ALA A 84 -3.79 24.05 -9.55
N GLY A 85 -3.42 23.16 -8.62
CA GLY A 85 -3.66 23.32 -7.18
C GLY A 85 -4.99 22.73 -6.69
N ASP A 86 -5.77 22.09 -7.56
CA ASP A 86 -6.92 21.30 -7.13
C ASP A 86 -6.44 20.06 -6.35
N PHE A 87 -7.12 19.71 -5.26
CA PHE A 87 -6.83 18.49 -4.49
C PHE A 87 -8.01 18.09 -3.61
N ILE A 88 -7.99 16.83 -3.16
CA ILE A 88 -8.80 16.34 -2.04
C ILE A 88 -7.86 15.75 -1.00
N ALA A 89 -8.09 16.06 0.28
CA ALA A 89 -7.31 15.48 1.36
C ALA A 89 -8.18 15.21 2.60
N MET A 90 -7.75 14.24 3.41
CA MET A 90 -8.25 14.02 4.76
C MET A 90 -7.10 13.70 5.70
N GLU A 91 -7.19 14.20 6.93
CA GLU A 91 -6.23 13.92 8.00
C GLU A 91 -6.92 13.76 9.34
N ILE A 92 -6.22 13.14 10.28
CA ILE A 92 -6.52 13.20 11.70
C ILE A 92 -5.68 14.34 12.30
N GLU A 93 -6.34 15.24 13.02
CA GLU A 93 -5.71 16.30 13.80
C GLU A 93 -6.33 16.35 15.19
N ASP A 94 -5.51 16.10 16.21
CA ASP A 94 -5.92 15.99 17.61
C ASP A 94 -7.11 15.03 17.80
N GLY A 95 -7.06 13.91 17.06
CA GLY A 95 -8.05 12.84 17.09
C GLY A 95 -9.30 13.08 16.23
N LEU A 96 -9.53 14.31 15.77
CA LEU A 96 -10.65 14.64 14.87
C LEU A 96 -10.25 14.43 13.41
N ILE A 97 -11.17 13.88 12.61
CA ILE A 97 -11.02 13.84 11.15
C ILE A 97 -11.33 15.21 10.58
N LYS A 98 -10.41 15.73 9.76
CA LYS A 98 -10.55 16.95 8.98
C LYS A 98 -10.46 16.62 7.50
N ALA A 99 -11.40 17.15 6.71
CA ALA A 99 -11.48 16.96 5.28
C ALA A 99 -11.30 18.29 4.55
N TYR A 100 -10.64 18.24 3.40
CA TYR A 100 -10.26 19.40 2.61
C TYR A 100 -10.57 19.20 1.13
N VAL A 101 -11.14 20.24 0.53
CA VAL A 101 -11.25 20.39 -0.93
C VAL A 101 -10.47 21.64 -1.31
N GLY A 102 -9.40 21.45 -2.06
CA GLY A 102 -8.66 22.52 -2.71
C GLY A 102 -9.16 22.74 -4.13
N LYS A 103 -9.39 24.00 -4.47
CA LYS A 103 -9.69 24.42 -5.84
C LYS A 103 -8.91 25.66 -6.19
N HIS A 104 -7.90 25.50 -7.05
CA HIS A 104 -6.97 26.54 -7.44
C HIS A 104 -6.30 27.21 -6.23
N LYS A 105 -6.74 28.42 -5.87
CA LYS A 105 -6.23 29.18 -4.70
C LYS A 105 -7.19 29.16 -3.50
N SER A 106 -8.36 28.52 -3.64
CA SER A 106 -9.36 28.40 -2.59
C SER A 106 -9.25 27.04 -1.90
N ARG A 107 -9.48 27.02 -0.59
CA ARG A 107 -9.51 25.81 0.23
C ARG A 107 -10.76 25.82 1.10
N THR A 108 -11.55 24.75 1.02
CA THR A 108 -12.65 24.51 1.94
C THR A 108 -12.29 23.37 2.88
N GLN A 109 -12.53 23.58 4.16
CA GLN A 109 -12.30 22.59 5.21
C GLN A 109 -13.60 22.26 5.96
N LEU A 110 -13.70 21.01 6.39
CA LEU A 110 -14.71 20.45 7.27
C LEU A 110 -14.02 19.64 8.40
N SER A 111 -14.65 19.55 9.57
CA SER A 111 -14.17 18.73 10.69
C SER A 111 -15.33 17.88 11.22
N SER A 112 -15.02 16.66 11.62
CA SER A 112 -15.89 15.84 12.48
C SER A 112 -16.04 16.49 13.86
N ARG A 113 -17.10 16.14 14.60
CA ARG A 113 -17.30 16.58 16.00
C ARG A 113 -16.81 15.55 17.02
N ARG A 114 -16.61 14.30 16.61
CA ARG A 114 -16.11 13.21 17.46
C ARG A 114 -14.70 12.79 17.08
N SER A 115 -13.98 12.33 18.09
CA SER A 115 -12.63 11.78 17.94
C SER A 115 -12.69 10.32 17.47
N VAL A 116 -11.67 9.88 16.73
CA VAL A 116 -11.55 8.49 16.22
C VAL A 116 -10.35 7.73 16.76
N ASN A 117 -9.60 8.33 17.68
CA ASN A 117 -8.35 7.80 18.23
C ASN A 117 -8.54 6.98 19.52
N ASP A 118 -9.66 6.31 19.65
CA ASP A 118 -10.07 5.53 20.84
C ASP A 118 -9.83 4.02 20.68
N SER A 119 -9.14 3.61 19.60
CA SER A 119 -8.90 2.21 19.23
C SER A 119 -10.16 1.40 18.87
N HIS A 120 -11.30 2.03 18.63
CA HIS A 120 -12.49 1.37 18.09
C HIS A 120 -12.60 1.55 16.56
N TRP A 121 -13.44 0.73 15.95
CA TRP A 121 -13.75 0.85 14.53
C TRP A 121 -14.78 1.97 14.32
N HIS A 122 -14.43 2.93 13.48
CA HIS A 122 -15.29 4.04 13.08
C HIS A 122 -15.55 4.02 11.58
N TYR A 123 -16.81 4.18 11.18
CA TYR A 123 -17.17 4.35 9.77
C TYR A 123 -16.91 5.79 9.34
N VAL A 124 -16.28 5.97 8.18
CA VAL A 124 -15.96 7.29 7.62
C VAL A 124 -16.39 7.33 6.16
N GLU A 125 -17.15 8.35 5.81
CA GLU A 125 -17.48 8.68 4.42
C GLU A 125 -17.14 10.14 4.12
N LEU A 126 -16.33 10.34 3.09
CA LEU A 126 -16.13 11.64 2.47
C LEU A 126 -16.97 11.72 1.21
N LYS A 127 -17.83 12.74 1.15
CA LYS A 127 -18.62 13.05 -0.03
C LYS A 127 -18.38 14.49 -0.47
N PHE A 128 -18.04 14.71 -1.73
CA PHE A 128 -17.98 16.05 -2.30
C PHE A 128 -18.66 16.13 -3.65
N THR A 129 -19.30 17.27 -3.86
CA THR A 129 -20.00 17.63 -5.09
C THR A 129 -19.55 19.01 -5.54
N ALA A 130 -20.06 19.48 -6.68
CA ALA A 130 -19.88 20.88 -7.08
C ALA A 130 -20.48 21.87 -6.05
N GLY A 131 -21.46 21.47 -5.24
CA GLY A 131 -22.19 22.35 -4.33
C GLY A 131 -21.83 22.23 -2.85
N TYR A 132 -21.23 21.13 -2.41
CA TYR A 132 -20.92 20.91 -0.99
C TYR A 132 -19.82 19.88 -0.74
N LEU A 133 -19.22 19.98 0.44
CA LEU A 133 -18.37 18.99 1.08
C LEU A 133 -19.09 18.41 2.30
N GLN A 134 -19.10 17.09 2.44
CA GLN A 134 -19.74 16.36 3.53
C GLN A 134 -18.78 15.30 4.08
N LEU A 135 -18.78 15.17 5.40
CA LEU A 135 -18.06 14.15 6.14
C LEU A 135 -19.07 13.45 7.04
N THR A 136 -19.20 12.15 6.88
CA THR A 136 -19.99 11.27 7.75
C THR A 136 -19.01 10.50 8.63
N LEU A 137 -19.20 10.55 9.95
CA LEU A 137 -18.46 9.77 10.95
C LEU A 137 -19.47 8.98 11.77
N ASP A 138 -19.47 7.66 11.59
CA ASP A 138 -20.51 6.73 12.05
C ASP A 138 -21.90 7.21 11.62
N GLU A 139 -22.71 7.71 12.57
CA GLU A 139 -24.07 8.23 12.35
C GLU A 139 -24.09 9.77 12.25
N GLU A 140 -22.96 10.44 12.47
CA GLU A 140 -22.88 11.90 12.50
C GLU A 140 -22.48 12.46 11.14
N ILE A 141 -23.30 13.37 10.61
CA ILE A 141 -23.04 14.05 9.34
C ILE A 141 -22.71 15.51 9.59
N VAL A 142 -21.56 15.95 9.09
CA VAL A 142 -21.20 17.37 8.99
C VAL A 142 -21.14 17.75 7.51
N LYS A 143 -21.70 18.90 7.15
CA LYS A 143 -21.79 19.35 5.76
C LYS A 143 -21.50 20.84 5.65
N LYS A 144 -20.79 21.24 4.60
CA LYS A 144 -20.46 22.62 4.28
C LYS A 144 -20.71 22.92 2.81
N SER A 145 -21.54 23.94 2.56
CA SER A 145 -21.81 24.41 1.21
C SER A 145 -20.57 25.08 0.61
N LEU A 146 -20.35 24.84 -0.68
CA LEU A 146 -19.36 25.52 -1.49
C LEU A 146 -19.98 26.79 -2.11
N PRO A 147 -19.15 27.76 -2.54
CA PRO A 147 -19.66 28.95 -3.23
C PRO A 147 -20.52 28.59 -4.46
N PRO A 148 -21.55 29.40 -4.78
CA PRO A 148 -22.36 29.20 -5.98
C PRO A 148 -21.51 29.09 -7.25
N HIS A 149 -21.93 28.25 -8.21
CA HIS A 149 -21.20 27.97 -9.45
C HIS A 149 -19.79 27.38 -9.26
N SER A 150 -19.50 26.84 -8.08
CA SER A 150 -18.37 25.95 -7.91
C SER A 150 -18.48 24.76 -8.85
N LYS A 151 -17.32 24.20 -9.19
CA LYS A 151 -17.16 22.99 -10.00
C LYS A 151 -16.30 22.03 -9.19
N LEU A 152 -16.39 20.75 -9.46
CA LEU A 152 -15.53 19.73 -8.87
C LEU A 152 -14.05 20.03 -9.11
N PRO A 153 -13.17 19.60 -8.18
CA PRO A 153 -11.73 19.64 -8.40
C PRO A 153 -11.34 18.69 -9.55
N LEU A 154 -10.42 19.15 -10.41
CA LEU A 154 -9.90 18.35 -11.51
C LEU A 154 -8.76 17.43 -11.02
N LEU A 155 -9.14 16.32 -10.40
CA LEU A 155 -8.24 15.31 -9.86
C LEU A 155 -7.46 14.59 -10.98
N LYS A 156 -6.18 14.29 -10.72
CA LYS A 156 -5.29 13.58 -11.65
C LYS A 156 -4.24 12.76 -10.91
N GLY A 157 -3.79 11.69 -11.56
CA GLY A 157 -2.75 10.82 -11.00
C GLY A 157 -3.32 9.83 -10.00
N SER A 158 -2.45 9.20 -9.22
CA SER A 158 -2.87 8.22 -8.21
C SER A 158 -3.46 8.92 -7.00
N PHE A 159 -4.41 8.26 -6.33
CA PHE A 159 -4.84 8.67 -4.99
C PHE A 159 -4.17 7.82 -3.94
N PHE A 160 -3.80 8.46 -2.84
CA PHE A 160 -3.03 7.85 -1.78
C PHE A 160 -3.87 7.73 -0.52
N VAL A 161 -3.75 6.59 0.14
CA VAL A 161 -4.42 6.27 1.40
C VAL A 161 -3.37 5.99 2.47
N GLY A 162 -3.60 6.53 3.66
CA GLY A 162 -2.76 6.36 4.85
C GLY A 162 -1.42 7.08 4.84
N GLY A 163 -1.07 7.80 3.76
CA GLY A 163 0.17 8.55 3.64
C GLY A 163 0.43 8.93 2.19
N VAL A 164 1.66 9.36 1.87
CA VAL A 164 2.10 9.64 0.51
C VAL A 164 3.56 9.20 0.30
N ASP A 165 3.91 8.97 -0.96
CA ASP A 165 5.28 8.71 -1.38
C ASP A 165 6.18 9.95 -1.21
N ASP A 166 7.49 9.74 -1.32
CA ASP A 166 8.49 10.77 -1.06
C ASP A 166 8.48 11.92 -2.08
N THR A 167 8.09 11.66 -3.33
CA THR A 167 8.01 12.68 -4.38
C THR A 167 6.79 13.58 -4.16
N THR A 168 5.65 12.98 -3.81
CA THR A 168 4.38 13.67 -3.56
C THR A 168 4.38 14.45 -2.24
N ARG A 169 5.16 14.00 -1.26
CA ARG A 169 5.27 14.61 0.07
C ARG A 169 5.54 16.11 0.06
N SER A 170 6.40 16.57 -0.84
CA SER A 170 6.72 17.99 -0.96
C SER A 170 5.51 18.85 -1.32
N GLU A 171 4.58 18.33 -2.12
CA GLU A 171 3.34 19.03 -2.48
C GLU A 171 2.34 19.05 -1.32
N VAL A 172 2.20 17.94 -0.59
CA VAL A 172 1.29 17.87 0.58
C VAL A 172 1.74 18.82 1.70
N ILE A 173 3.05 18.99 1.91
CA ILE A 173 3.57 19.94 2.90
C ILE A 173 3.13 21.39 2.59
N LYS A 174 3.07 21.77 1.30
CA LYS A 174 2.62 23.11 0.88
C LYS A 174 1.13 23.37 1.19
N LEU A 175 0.36 22.31 1.46
CA LEU A 175 -1.05 22.42 1.82
C LEU A 175 -1.24 22.75 3.31
N GLU A 176 -0.16 22.78 4.10
CA GLU A 176 -0.18 23.12 5.53
C GLU A 176 -1.11 22.20 6.34
N LEU A 177 -1.19 20.92 5.96
CA LEU A 177 -1.89 19.90 6.73
C LEU A 177 -1.08 19.58 7.99
N ILE A 178 -1.72 19.57 9.16
CA ILE A 178 -1.03 19.45 10.46
C ILE A 178 -0.33 18.09 10.60
N SER A 179 -0.92 17.03 10.05
CA SER A 179 -0.38 15.67 10.05
C SER A 179 1.00 15.56 9.38
N VAL A 180 1.31 16.42 8.40
CA VAL A 180 2.58 16.38 7.63
C VAL A 180 3.37 17.68 7.71
N SER A 181 3.05 18.58 8.64
CA SER A 181 3.74 19.87 8.80
C SER A 181 4.75 19.88 9.94
N GLY A 182 5.68 20.85 9.91
CA GLY A 182 6.66 21.07 10.98
C GLY A 182 7.50 19.82 11.28
N LYS A 183 7.50 19.37 12.55
CA LYS A 183 8.25 18.19 12.99
C LYS A 183 7.79 16.87 12.33
N TYR A 184 6.60 16.87 11.72
CA TYR A 184 6.04 15.71 11.03
C TYR A 184 6.30 15.72 9.52
N ALA A 185 7.01 16.71 8.97
CA ALA A 185 7.29 16.80 7.54
C ALA A 185 8.00 15.56 6.95
N ARG A 186 8.82 14.86 7.76
CA ARG A 186 9.50 13.62 7.36
C ARG A 186 8.69 12.34 7.67
N GLY A 187 7.49 12.48 8.23
CA GLY A 187 6.59 11.40 8.64
C GLY A 187 5.13 11.82 8.48
N GLY A 188 4.25 11.41 9.38
CA GLY A 188 2.86 11.89 9.34
C GLY A 188 1.88 11.02 8.55
N SER A 189 2.33 9.87 8.06
CA SER A 189 1.41 8.82 7.61
C SER A 189 0.51 8.37 8.76
N PHE A 190 -0.72 7.98 8.43
CA PHE A 190 -1.65 7.29 9.32
C PHE A 190 -1.02 6.02 9.89
N LYS A 191 -1.31 5.76 11.15
CA LYS A 191 -1.00 4.51 11.82
C LYS A 191 -2.28 3.90 12.36
N GLY A 192 -2.53 2.65 12.03
CA GLY A 192 -3.77 1.96 12.37
C GLY A 192 -4.25 1.12 11.21
N CYS A 193 -5.56 0.91 11.18
CA CYS A 193 -6.18 -0.12 10.37
C CYS A 193 -7.31 0.47 9.53
N LEU A 194 -7.40 0.03 8.27
CA LEU A 194 -8.50 0.36 7.36
C LEU A 194 -9.14 -0.91 6.82
N ARG A 195 -10.46 -0.91 6.65
CA ARG A 195 -11.21 -1.97 5.95
C ARG A 195 -12.38 -1.39 5.17
N ASP A 196 -13.00 -2.21 4.33
CA ASP A 196 -14.20 -1.86 3.56
C ASP A 196 -14.02 -0.60 2.68
N LEU A 197 -12.79 -0.35 2.21
CA LEU A 197 -12.48 0.82 1.39
C LEU A 197 -13.19 0.74 0.04
N LYS A 198 -13.97 1.78 -0.27
CA LYS A 198 -14.63 1.95 -1.57
C LYS A 198 -14.49 3.37 -2.07
N ALA A 199 -14.30 3.52 -3.36
CA ALA A 199 -14.34 4.80 -4.07
C ALA A 199 -15.45 4.73 -5.11
N ASN A 200 -16.48 5.58 -5.00
CA ASN A 200 -17.68 5.58 -5.85
C ASN A 200 -18.31 4.18 -5.97
N SER A 201 -18.50 3.50 -4.84
CA SER A 201 -19.00 2.11 -4.73
C SER A 201 -18.09 1.02 -5.31
N GLU A 202 -16.95 1.39 -5.91
CA GLU A 202 -15.96 0.42 -6.36
C GLU A 202 -15.05 0.04 -5.18
N LYS A 203 -15.06 -1.25 -4.83
CA LYS A 203 -14.23 -1.78 -3.76
C LYS A 203 -12.74 -1.67 -4.11
N LYS A 204 -11.94 -1.21 -3.15
CA LYS A 204 -10.49 -1.04 -3.29
C LYS A 204 -9.79 -1.93 -2.26
N SER A 205 -9.03 -2.90 -2.75
CA SER A 205 -8.27 -3.85 -1.93
C SER A 205 -6.79 -3.85 -2.31
N LEU A 206 -5.95 -4.59 -1.58
CA LEU A 206 -4.54 -4.79 -1.92
C LEU A 206 -4.33 -5.43 -3.30
N LYS A 207 -5.36 -6.03 -3.92
CA LYS A 207 -5.30 -6.53 -5.30
C LYS A 207 -5.35 -5.42 -6.36
N ASN A 208 -5.84 -4.24 -5.99
CA ASN A 208 -6.09 -3.11 -6.91
C ASN A 208 -5.07 -1.97 -6.73
N VAL A 209 -4.03 -2.17 -5.91
CA VAL A 209 -3.02 -1.16 -5.60
C VAL A 209 -1.97 -1.10 -6.69
N LEU A 210 -1.39 0.09 -6.88
CA LEU A 210 -0.22 0.29 -7.72
C LEU A 210 1.07 0.12 -6.94
N VAL A 211 1.11 0.64 -5.70
CA VAL A 211 2.28 0.65 -4.83
C VAL A 211 1.83 0.58 -3.37
N THR A 212 2.53 -0.22 -2.58
CA THR A 212 2.42 -0.28 -1.12
C THR A 212 3.77 0.07 -0.50
N LYS A 213 3.75 0.62 0.72
CA LYS A 213 4.95 0.81 1.54
C LYS A 213 4.58 0.68 3.00
N ASP A 214 5.36 -0.11 3.74
CA ASP A 214 5.24 -0.31 5.18
C ASP A 214 3.79 -0.61 5.63
N ILE A 215 3.10 -1.51 4.92
CA ILE A 215 1.77 -2.00 5.27
C ILE A 215 1.77 -3.51 5.44
N SER A 216 0.77 -4.06 6.11
CA SER A 216 0.54 -5.50 6.19
C SER A 216 -0.94 -5.82 5.96
N ALA A 217 -1.20 -7.03 5.48
CA ALA A 217 -2.55 -7.57 5.42
C ALA A 217 -3.02 -7.96 6.82
N GLY A 218 -4.30 -7.71 7.11
CA GLY A 218 -4.91 -7.96 8.40
C GLY A 218 -4.65 -6.86 9.42
N CYS A 219 -5.36 -6.95 10.54
CA CYS A 219 -5.27 -6.03 11.66
C CYS A 219 -5.23 -6.81 12.96
N GLU A 220 -4.12 -6.67 13.70
CA GLU A 220 -3.99 -7.23 15.03
C GLU A 220 -4.91 -6.44 15.98
N THR A 221 -6.05 -7.04 16.32
CA THR A 221 -6.83 -6.55 17.47
C THR A 221 -6.10 -7.00 18.74
N GLU A 222 -6.09 -6.17 19.78
CA GLU A 222 -5.45 -6.48 21.09
C GLU A 222 -5.93 -7.82 21.72
N SER A 223 -6.96 -8.46 21.17
CA SER A 223 -7.39 -9.81 21.51
C SER A 223 -6.36 -10.93 21.23
N ALA A 224 -5.31 -10.67 20.44
CA ALA A 224 -4.27 -11.67 20.15
C ALA A 224 -3.18 -11.78 21.24
N PHE A 225 -3.10 -10.84 22.18
CA PHE A 225 -2.09 -10.86 23.24
C PHE A 225 -2.55 -11.52 24.55
N ASN A 226 -3.85 -11.82 24.69
CA ASN A 226 -4.40 -12.47 25.90
C ASN A 226 -4.56 -14.01 25.79
N THR A 227 -4.12 -14.63 24.69
CA THR A 227 -4.07 -16.10 24.57
C THR A 227 -2.65 -16.68 24.63
N ASN A 228 -1.62 -15.84 24.79
CA ASN A 228 -0.22 -16.28 24.84
C ASN A 228 0.48 -16.13 26.20
N LEU A 229 -0.27 -15.95 27.30
CA LEU A 229 0.30 -15.92 28.65
C LEU A 229 -0.08 -17.10 29.56
N SER A 230 -0.46 -18.23 28.96
CA SER A 230 -0.63 -19.48 29.71
C SER A 230 -0.33 -20.69 28.83
N LEU A 231 0.93 -20.87 28.44
CA LEU A 231 1.53 -22.13 28.02
C LEU A 231 3.05 -21.98 27.85
N GLU A 232 3.73 -21.51 28.90
CA GLU A 232 5.12 -21.91 29.11
C GLU A 232 5.12 -23.27 29.81
N MET A 233 6.02 -24.16 29.35
CA MET A 233 6.23 -25.56 29.76
C MET A 233 5.45 -26.63 28.99
N ALA A 234 5.86 -26.87 27.75
CA ALA A 234 6.04 -28.24 27.24
C ALA A 234 7.06 -28.25 26.09
N VAL A 235 8.33 -28.52 26.41
CA VAL A 235 9.33 -28.95 25.44
C VAL A 235 8.87 -30.30 24.88
N LYS A 236 8.47 -30.33 23.60
CA LYS A 236 8.54 -31.50 22.73
C LYS A 236 8.66 -31.04 21.27
N ASN A 237 9.79 -31.37 20.64
CA ASN A 237 10.03 -31.21 19.21
C ASN A 237 8.90 -31.82 18.37
N PRO A 238 8.22 -31.06 17.49
CA PRO A 238 7.43 -31.62 16.41
C PRO A 238 8.29 -31.68 15.14
N THR A 239 8.59 -32.89 14.69
CA THR A 239 8.98 -33.17 13.31
C THR A 239 7.78 -32.89 12.40
N VAL A 240 7.65 -31.66 11.93
CA VAL A 240 6.66 -31.32 10.90
C VAL A 240 7.18 -31.81 9.56
N LYS A 241 6.64 -32.94 9.08
CA LYS A 241 6.65 -33.29 7.66
C LYS A 241 5.91 -32.17 6.91
N ALA A 242 6.66 -31.20 6.41
CA ALA A 242 6.18 -30.27 5.41
C ALA A 242 5.76 -31.08 4.19
N ARG A 243 4.45 -31.26 4.00
CA ARG A 243 3.89 -31.78 2.76
C ARG A 243 4.07 -30.68 1.72
N ARG A 244 5.24 -30.67 1.07
CA ARG A 244 5.55 -29.83 -0.09
C ARG A 244 4.49 -30.09 -1.15
N ARG A 245 3.50 -29.21 -1.28
CA ARG A 245 2.76 -29.08 -2.54
C ARG A 245 3.55 -28.10 -3.39
N CYS A 246 4.53 -28.64 -4.11
CA CYS A 246 5.09 -27.95 -5.26
C CYS A 246 3.99 -27.90 -6.32
N PHE A 247 3.58 -26.71 -6.75
CA PHE A 247 2.89 -26.59 -8.02
C PHE A 247 3.92 -26.87 -9.13
N LEU A 248 3.67 -27.93 -9.89
CA LEU A 248 4.42 -28.29 -11.09
C LEU A 248 4.17 -27.24 -12.17
N CYS A 249 5.20 -26.49 -12.58
CA CYS A 249 5.22 -25.86 -13.90
C CYS A 249 5.55 -26.96 -14.94
N PRO A 250 4.71 -27.22 -15.95
CA PRO A 250 5.02 -28.21 -16.98
C PRO A 250 6.04 -27.64 -17.98
N HIS A 251 7.08 -28.44 -18.22
CA HIS A 251 8.16 -28.31 -19.22
C HIS A 251 9.18 -27.15 -19.12
N ARG A 252 10.30 -27.43 -18.44
CA ARG A 252 11.65 -27.64 -19.02
C ARG A 252 12.65 -27.91 -17.89
N ARG A 253 13.53 -28.90 -18.06
CA ARG A 253 14.68 -29.12 -17.17
C ARG A 253 15.66 -27.97 -17.36
N GLN A 254 16.13 -27.39 -16.26
CA GLN A 254 17.38 -26.65 -16.22
C GLN A 254 18.18 -27.19 -15.05
N GLU A 255 19.34 -27.77 -15.36
CA GLU A 255 20.32 -28.23 -14.38
C GLU A 255 20.95 -27.02 -13.71
N LEU A 256 20.98 -27.06 -12.38
CA LEU A 256 21.75 -26.15 -11.54
C LEU A 256 23.23 -26.50 -11.74
N LYS A 257 24.02 -25.62 -12.37
CA LYS A 257 25.49 -25.76 -12.31
C LYS A 257 25.94 -25.28 -10.94
N ASP A 258 26.54 -26.20 -10.21
CA ASP A 258 27.19 -25.98 -8.92
C ASP A 258 28.24 -24.86 -9.07
N CYS A 259 28.12 -23.83 -8.23
CA CYS A 259 29.05 -22.71 -8.19
C CYS A 259 29.96 -22.89 -6.97
N SER A 260 30.94 -23.77 -7.10
CA SER A 260 32.03 -23.89 -6.14
C SER A 260 33.08 -22.78 -6.37
N GLU A 261 33.37 -22.05 -5.30
CA GLU A 261 34.51 -21.16 -5.00
C GLU A 261 35.13 -20.31 -6.13
N GLY A 262 35.02 -18.98 -5.95
CA GLY A 262 36.09 -18.05 -6.36
C GLY A 262 36.02 -17.41 -7.73
N LYS A 263 34.89 -17.43 -8.46
CA LYS A 263 34.73 -16.63 -9.70
C LYS A 263 33.49 -15.75 -9.68
N ARG A 264 33.68 -14.49 -10.10
CA ARG A 264 32.66 -13.44 -10.24
C ARG A 264 31.60 -13.91 -11.24
N CYS A 265 30.36 -14.10 -10.79
CA CYS A 265 29.22 -14.29 -11.68
C CYS A 265 28.90 -12.95 -12.37
N SER A 266 29.39 -12.75 -13.59
CA SER A 266 28.92 -11.68 -14.46
C SER A 266 27.69 -12.17 -15.20
N PHE A 267 26.55 -11.50 -15.00
CA PHE A 267 25.40 -11.61 -15.89
C PHE A 267 25.58 -10.56 -17.00
N GLU A 268 25.89 -11.02 -18.21
CA GLU A 268 25.92 -10.15 -19.39
C GLU A 268 24.53 -10.19 -20.05
N LEU A 269 23.83 -9.06 -20.03
CA LEU A 269 22.55 -8.87 -20.72
C LEU A 269 22.82 -8.76 -22.23
N GLN A 270 22.77 -9.85 -22.97
CA GLN A 270 22.64 -9.77 -24.43
C GLN A 270 21.16 -9.62 -24.81
N SER A 271 20.85 -8.56 -25.56
CA SER A 271 19.51 -8.22 -26.02
C SER A 271 18.94 -9.34 -26.90
N CYS A 272 17.70 -9.78 -26.63
CA CYS A 272 17.02 -10.71 -27.53
C CYS A 272 16.28 -9.94 -28.64
N GLN A 273 16.88 -9.89 -29.83
CA GLN A 273 16.12 -9.66 -31.08
C GLN A 273 15.41 -10.95 -31.51
N GLN A 274 14.22 -10.76 -32.06
CA GLN A 274 13.23 -11.81 -32.31
C GLN A 274 13.45 -12.45 -33.70
N LEU A 275 13.85 -13.72 -33.75
CA LEU A 275 13.92 -14.49 -35.00
C LEU A 275 12.83 -15.57 -35.02
N ARG A 276 11.88 -15.39 -35.94
CA ARG A 276 10.83 -16.35 -36.31
C ARG A 276 11.43 -17.52 -37.10
N ASN A 277 10.81 -18.69 -36.92
CA ASN A 277 10.87 -19.87 -37.77
C ASN A 277 12.22 -20.61 -37.86
N LYS A 278 12.34 -21.71 -37.11
CA LYS A 278 12.62 -23.06 -37.65
C LYS A 278 12.52 -24.12 -36.56
N THR A 279 11.95 -25.25 -36.92
CA THR A 279 11.78 -26.49 -36.14
C THR A 279 13.13 -27.19 -35.98
N THR A 280 13.51 -27.48 -34.73
CA THR A 280 14.69 -28.24 -34.25
C THR A 280 16.10 -27.69 -34.54
N PRO A 281 16.86 -27.28 -33.50
CA PRO A 281 18.32 -27.11 -33.60
C PRO A 281 19.09 -28.33 -33.04
N ARG A 282 20.05 -28.83 -33.81
CA ARG A 282 21.17 -29.71 -33.37
C ARG A 282 22.29 -28.84 -32.80
N CYS A 283 23.00 -29.33 -31.78
CA CYS A 283 24.18 -28.66 -31.25
C CYS A 283 25.47 -29.28 -31.81
N TYR A 284 26.38 -28.44 -32.29
CA TYR A 284 27.80 -28.76 -32.46
C TYR A 284 28.59 -28.02 -31.38
N SER A 285 29.60 -28.68 -30.82
CA SER A 285 30.61 -28.06 -29.96
C SER A 285 31.75 -27.56 -30.85
N SER A 286 32.09 -26.27 -30.76
CA SER A 286 33.38 -25.77 -31.23
C SER A 286 34.05 -25.05 -30.07
N ASP A 287 35.01 -25.75 -29.46
CA ASP A 287 35.97 -25.14 -28.55
C ASP A 287 36.91 -24.25 -29.36
N HIS A 288 37.09 -23.01 -28.94
CA HIS A 288 38.27 -22.24 -29.29
C HIS A 288 38.86 -21.63 -28.01
N THR A 289 40.10 -22.04 -27.77
CA THR A 289 41.11 -21.50 -26.83
C THR A 289 41.32 -20.01 -26.95
#